data_AF-W7D5K1-F1
#
_entry.id   AF-W7D5K1-F1
#
_cell.length_a   1.000
_cell.length_b   1.000
_cell.length_c   1.000
_cell.angle_alpha   90.00
_cell.angle_beta   90.00
_cell.angle_gamma   90.00
#
_symmetry.space_group_name_H-M   'P 1'
#
loop_
_entity.id
_entity.type
_entity.pdbx_description
1 polymer ?
#
loop_
_entity_poly.entity_id
_entity_poly.type
_entity_poly.pdbx_seq_one_letter_code
_entity_poly.pdbx_strand_id
1 'polypeptide(L)'
;GTTQQVTAKTGVATVGGVVVPNPVELTPYRTFAEAEQPTSQFIFRFREGMKAGLFEADGGAWKNKAIQNVANYLNEQLADEVKNEKVTIIA
;
A
#
# COMPACT_ATOMS: atom_id res chain seq x y z
N GLY A 1 -20.60 -0.04 5.39
CA GLY A 1 -21.08 -0.55 4.10
C GLY A 1 -19.90 -0.68 3.17
N THR A 2 -19.44 -1.90 2.91
CA THR A 2 -18.13 -2.21 2.31
C THR A 2 -18.22 -2.82 0.91
N THR A 3 -19.41 -3.02 0.37
CA THR A 3 -19.59 -3.69 -0.93
C THR A 3 -20.09 -2.69 -1.96
N GLN A 4 -19.32 -2.49 -3.04
CA GLN A 4 -19.75 -1.76 -4.23
C GLN A 4 -19.71 -2.72 -5.42
N GLN A 5 -20.85 -2.93 -6.06
CA GLN A 5 -20.95 -3.71 -7.29
C GLN A 5 -20.72 -2.76 -8.47
N VAL A 6 -19.79 -3.09 -9.37
CA VAL A 6 -19.45 -2.25 -10.52
C VAL A 6 -19.73 -3.03 -11.80
N THR A 7 -20.45 -2.40 -12.73
CA THR A 7 -20.74 -2.96 -14.05
C THR A 7 -19.78 -2.33 -15.06
N ALA A 8 -18.66 -3.01 -15.34
CA ALA A 8 -17.75 -2.58 -16.40
C ALA A 8 -18.23 -3.13 -17.76
N LYS A 9 -18.33 -2.27 -18.79
CA LYS A 9 -18.67 -2.68 -20.16
C LYS A 9 -17.38 -2.97 -20.94
N THR A 10 -16.97 -4.23 -21.00
CA THR A 10 -15.89 -4.70 -21.89
C THR A 10 -16.51 -5.29 -23.16
N GLY A 11 -16.48 -4.52 -24.25
CA GLY A 11 -16.70 -5.05 -25.61
C GLY A 11 -18.10 -5.62 -25.91
N VAL A 12 -18.37 -5.80 -27.21
CA VAL A 12 -19.66 -6.24 -27.76
C VAL A 12 -20.03 -7.60 -27.17
N ALA A 13 -21.13 -7.65 -26.41
CA ALA A 13 -21.72 -8.83 -25.77
C ALA A 13 -20.91 -9.45 -24.61
N THR A 14 -21.06 -8.91 -23.40
CA THR A 14 -21.48 -9.62 -22.17
C THR A 14 -21.34 -8.66 -20.98
N VAL A 15 -22.46 -8.23 -20.38
CA VAL A 15 -22.47 -7.37 -19.19
C VAL A 15 -22.33 -8.27 -17.96
N GLY A 16 -21.10 -8.70 -17.65
CA GLY A 16 -20.79 -9.39 -16.39
C GLY A 16 -20.49 -8.36 -15.30
N GLY A 17 -21.30 -8.31 -14.25
CA GLY A 17 -20.99 -7.49 -13.07
C GLY A 17 -19.75 -8.05 -12.37
N VAL A 18 -18.59 -7.40 -12.56
CA VAL A 18 -17.36 -7.79 -11.88
C VAL A 18 -17.37 -7.16 -10.50
N VAL A 19 -17.42 -7.99 -9.45
CA VAL A 19 -17.22 -7.52 -8.08
C VAL A 19 -15.76 -7.08 -7.98
N VAL A 20 -15.55 -5.78 -7.75
CA VAL A 20 -14.22 -5.28 -7.41
C VAL A 20 -13.95 -5.73 -5.96
N PRO A 21 -12.93 -6.57 -5.70
CA PRO A 21 -12.59 -6.94 -4.34
C PRO A 21 -12.25 -5.66 -3.57
N ASN A 22 -12.95 -5.41 -2.48
CA ASN A 22 -12.79 -4.22 -1.67
C ASN A 22 -12.86 -4.64 -0.20
N PRO A 23 -11.84 -4.34 0.63
CA PRO A 23 -10.60 -3.62 0.31
C PRO A 23 -9.64 -4.39 -0.62
N VAL A 24 -8.82 -3.66 -1.38
CA VAL A 24 -7.66 -4.21 -2.11
C VAL A 24 -6.39 -4.02 -1.29
N GLU A 25 -5.51 -5.01 -1.30
CA GLU A 25 -4.17 -4.89 -0.73
C GLU A 25 -3.20 -4.45 -1.81
N LEU A 26 -2.44 -3.40 -1.53
CA LEU A 26 -1.42 -2.88 -2.43
C LEU A 26 -0.16 -2.56 -1.65
N THR A 27 0.99 -2.66 -2.32
CA THR A 27 2.31 -2.35 -1.77
C THR A 27 2.91 -1.19 -2.55
N PRO A 28 2.40 0.04 -2.37
CA PRO A 28 2.88 1.21 -3.09
C PRO A 28 4.26 1.66 -2.60
N TYR A 29 5.04 2.26 -3.49
CA TYR A 29 6.27 2.96 -3.11
C TYR A 29 5.94 4.23 -2.34
N ARG A 30 6.40 4.29 -1.08
CA ARG A 30 6.14 5.36 -0.11
C ARG A 30 7.39 5.86 0.61
N THR A 31 8.48 5.08 0.60
CA THR A 31 9.79 5.44 1.20
C THR A 31 10.93 5.27 0.18
N PHE A 32 12.14 4.92 0.65
CA PHE A 32 13.28 4.51 -0.17
C PHE A 32 13.00 3.17 -0.86
N ALA A 33 13.31 3.06 -2.14
CA ALA A 33 13.00 1.88 -2.94
C ALA A 33 13.76 0.62 -2.50
N GLU A 34 14.90 0.82 -1.84
CA GLU A 34 15.76 -0.22 -1.28
C GLU A 34 15.19 -0.84 -0.01
N ALA A 35 14.37 -0.07 0.74
CA ALA A 35 13.70 -0.58 1.93
C ALA A 35 12.37 -1.24 1.55
N GLU A 36 12.03 -2.33 2.25
CA GLU A 36 10.77 -3.04 2.03
C GLU A 36 9.56 -2.11 2.17
N GLN A 37 8.70 -2.08 1.16
CA GLN A 37 7.51 -1.22 1.16
C GLN A 37 6.37 -1.86 1.96
N PRO A 38 5.64 -1.10 2.79
CA PRO A 38 4.55 -1.65 3.58
C PRO A 38 3.30 -1.91 2.72
N THR A 39 2.74 -3.10 2.83
CA THR A 39 1.41 -3.40 2.28
C THR A 39 0.34 -2.65 3.06
N SER A 40 -0.59 -2.01 2.34
CA SER A 40 -1.70 -1.24 2.91
C SER A 40 -3.02 -1.61 2.24
N GLN A 41 -4.11 -1.50 2.98
CA GLN A 41 -5.45 -1.69 2.43
C GLN A 41 -5.97 -0.40 1.80
N PHE A 42 -6.58 -0.52 0.63
CA PHE A 42 -7.22 0.58 -0.07
C PHE A 42 -8.65 0.22 -0.47
N ILE A 43 -9.51 1.23 -0.46
CA ILE A 43 -10.87 1.19 -0.95
C ILE A 43 -10.90 1.85 -2.32
N PHE A 44 -11.28 1.10 -3.35
CA PHE A 44 -11.54 1.66 -4.67
C PHE A 44 -13.00 2.12 -4.78
N ARG A 45 -13.24 3.35 -5.26
CA ARG A 45 -14.59 3.92 -5.43
C ARG A 45 -14.78 4.52 -6.82
N PHE A 46 -15.92 4.23 -7.42
CA PHE A 46 -16.38 4.87 -8.65
C PHE A 46 -17.29 6.07 -8.36
N ARG A 47 -17.31 7.02 -9.29
CA ARG A 47 -18.26 8.13 -9.39
C ARG A 47 -18.77 8.23 -10.83
N GLU A 48 -19.89 8.93 -11.01
CA GLU A 48 -20.43 9.23 -12.33
C GLU A 48 -19.41 9.94 -13.23
N GLY A 49 -19.54 9.72 -14.55
CA GLY A 49 -18.62 10.29 -15.54
C GLY A 49 -17.26 9.59 -15.63
N MET A 50 -17.22 8.27 -15.41
CA MET A 50 -16.00 7.44 -15.48
C MET A 50 -14.88 7.86 -14.53
N LYS A 51 -15.22 8.58 -13.45
CA LYS A 51 -14.25 8.97 -12.42
C LYS A 51 -14.11 7.83 -11.42
N ALA A 52 -12.89 7.48 -11.06
CA ALA A 52 -12.61 6.54 -10.00
C ALA A 52 -11.50 7.08 -9.10
N GLY A 53 -11.47 6.63 -7.85
CA GLY A 53 -10.46 7.01 -6.87
C GLY A 53 -10.10 5.83 -5.99
N LEU A 54 -8.83 5.80 -5.58
CA LEU A 54 -8.30 4.84 -4.63
C LEU A 54 -8.06 5.57 -3.30
N PHE A 55 -8.59 5.02 -2.21
CA PHE A 55 -8.58 5.66 -0.89
C PHE A 55 -7.90 4.74 0.11
N GLU A 56 -6.95 5.27 0.87
CA GLU A 56 -6.30 4.52 1.95
C GLU A 56 -7.31 4.14 3.04
N ALA A 57 -7.24 2.90 3.52
CA ALA A 57 -8.21 2.30 4.43
C ALA A 57 -7.59 1.66 5.68
N ASP A 58 -6.27 1.78 5.85
CA ASP A 58 -5.52 1.24 6.99
C ASP A 58 -5.37 2.25 8.15
N GLY A 59 -5.95 3.45 8.00
CA GLY A 59 -5.86 4.52 9.00
C GLY A 59 -4.45 5.09 9.19
N GLY A 60 -3.54 4.91 8.22
CA GLY A 60 -2.16 5.38 8.31
C GLY A 60 -1.23 4.44 9.09
N ALA A 61 -1.68 3.23 9.44
CA ALA A 61 -0.87 2.23 10.14
C ALA A 61 0.40 1.86 9.36
N TRP A 62 0.36 1.92 8.03
CA TRP A 62 1.52 1.70 7.16
C TRP A 62 2.72 2.58 7.51
N LYS A 63 2.53 3.76 8.10
CA LYS A 63 3.63 4.67 8.46
C LYS A 63 4.55 4.06 9.50
N ASN A 64 3.96 3.43 10.52
CA ASN A 64 4.73 2.76 11.56
C ASN A 64 5.48 1.56 10.98
N LYS A 65 4.83 0.80 10.09
CA LYS A 65 5.47 -0.31 9.39
C LYS A 65 6.60 0.18 8.48
N ALA A 66 6.44 1.32 7.81
CA ALA A 66 7.46 1.95 6.98
C ALA A 66 8.69 2.35 7.81
N ILE A 67 8.48 3.00 8.97
CA ILE A 67 9.57 3.37 9.89
C ILE A 67 10.37 2.12 10.30
N GLN A 68 9.67 1.06 10.71
CA GLN A 68 10.30 -0.20 11.09
C GLN A 68 11.06 -0.86 9.93
N ASN A 69 10.47 -0.89 8.73
CA ASN A 69 11.12 -1.46 7.56
C ASN A 69 12.40 -0.70 7.18
N VAL A 70 12.38 0.63 7.25
CA VAL A 70 13.58 1.47 7.01
C VAL A 70 14.62 1.25 8.11
N ALA A 71 14.19 1.17 9.38
CA ALA A 71 15.09 0.90 10.49
C ALA A 71 15.78 -0.46 10.36
N ASN A 72 15.04 -1.49 9.97
CA ASN A 72 15.60 -2.83 9.72
C ASN A 72 16.61 -2.79 8.57
N TYR A 73 16.25 -2.18 7.45
CA TYR A 73 17.16 -2.01 6.32
C TYR A 73 18.46 -1.31 6.73
N LEU A 74 18.38 -0.23 7.50
CA LEU A 74 19.58 0.47 7.98
C LEU A 74 20.39 -0.37 8.97
N ASN A 75 19.75 -1.11 9.87
CA ASN A 75 20.44 -2.00 10.81
C ASN A 75 21.20 -3.11 10.07
N GLU A 76 20.64 -3.63 8.98
CA GLU A 76 21.29 -4.63 8.15
C GLU A 76 22.46 -4.05 7.35
N GLN A 77 22.25 -2.92 6.67
CA GLN A 77 23.27 -2.31 5.80
C GLN A 77 24.41 -1.64 6.57
N LEU A 78 24.17 -1.21 7.81
CA LEU A 78 25.14 -0.50 8.66
C LEU A 78 25.53 -1.33 9.90
N ALA A 79 25.41 -2.66 9.82
CA ALA A 79 25.62 -3.55 10.96
C ALA A 79 27.00 -3.39 11.60
N ASP A 80 28.04 -3.17 10.79
CA ASP A 80 29.40 -2.96 11.27
C ASP A 80 29.56 -1.62 11.99
N GLU A 81 28.96 -0.55 11.49
CA GLU A 81 28.98 0.78 12.09
C GLU A 81 28.20 0.82 13.40
N VAL A 82 27.07 0.11 13.48
CA VAL A 82 26.28 -0.06 14.71
C VAL A 82 27.08 -0.86 15.74
N LYS A 83 27.71 -1.96 15.32
CA LYS A 83 28.55 -2.79 16.22
C LYS A 83 29.77 -2.05 16.75
N ASN A 84 30.33 -1.14 15.96
CA ASN A 84 31.44 -0.28 16.36
C ASN A 84 30.99 1.02 17.07
N GLU A 85 29.71 1.12 17.44
CA GLU A 85 29.11 2.27 18.14
C GLU A 85 29.29 3.63 17.42
N LYS A 86 29.51 3.60 16.10
CA LYS A 86 29.65 4.81 15.28
C LYS A 86 28.29 5.39 14.88
N VAL A 87 27.27 4.55 14.81
CA VAL A 87 25.92 4.89 14.37
C VAL A 87 24.90 4.30 15.35
N THR A 88 23.84 5.06 15.63
CA THR A 88 22.69 4.59 16.40
C THR A 88 21.42 4.86 15.59
N ILE A 89 20.61 3.83 15.38
CA ILE A 89 19.36 3.90 14.63
C ILE A 89 18.20 4.02 15.64
N ILE A 90 17.28 4.96 15.39
CA ILE A 90 16.12 5.23 16.24
C ILE A 90 14.86 5.14 15.37
N ALA A 91 13.84 4.43 15.86
CA ALA A 91 12.62 4.10 15.13
C ALA A 91 11.39 4.10 16.04
#